data_AF-A0A2T2NF49-F1
#
_entry.id   AF-A0A2T2NF49-F1
#
_cell.length_a   1.000
_cell.length_b   1.000
_cell.length_c   1.000
_cell.angle_alpha   90.00
_cell.angle_beta   90.00
_cell.angle_gamma   90.00
#
_symmetry.space_group_name_H-M   'P 1'
#
loop_
_entity.id
_entity.type
_entity.pdbx_description
1 polymer ?
#
loop_
_entity_poly.entity_id
_entity_poly.type
_entity_poly.pdbx_seq_one_letter_code
_entity_poly.pdbx_strand_id
1 'polypeptide(L)'
;MEAFNSEGDAINVRFLQADDVRAHFIIQNFNLETANSLRRVMLSEIPTLAIDVVEVLDNTSVLADEFVCHRLGLIPLCAKGVDELQYSRDCDCDGYCDQCSVVLTLDAKCESSEIMKVFARDLVVTSNRPNEFLGNPVILDPEGQGSCIVKLNRGQAISMRCIAKKGIAKEHAKWAPSAAIGFEYDPANKLRHLDYWYEDNAKDEWPVDEERINLDGGHPNEDEPFDYDAAPTRFFFDVETVGGLEPDQIVNQGILTLQRKLALVINELTGQGEGHEQEFDGAQSPTMDGVAYGGNDAGYNTSYGNASAWGGAAGVGGTTPYGATPYGGQW
;
A
#
# COMPACT_ATOMS: atom_id res chain seq x y z
N MET A 1 -2.92 33.03 18.98
CA MET A 1 -3.86 33.48 17.94
C MET A 1 -3.92 32.33 16.96
N GLU A 2 -5.08 31.70 16.78
CA GLU A 2 -5.19 30.39 16.11
C GLU A 2 -4.66 30.48 14.67
N ALA A 3 -3.54 29.81 14.39
CA ALA A 3 -2.95 29.69 13.04
C ALA A 3 -3.78 28.78 12.11
N PHE A 4 -5.02 28.46 12.49
CA PHE A 4 -5.99 27.78 11.66
C PHE A 4 -7.34 28.48 11.84
N ASN A 5 -7.65 29.40 10.93
CA ASN A 5 -8.99 29.94 10.81
C ASN A 5 -9.82 28.93 9.98
N SER A 6 -10.57 28.06 10.65
CA SER A 6 -11.45 27.07 10.00
C SER A 6 -12.52 27.71 9.10
N GLU A 7 -12.72 29.03 9.19
CA GLU A 7 -13.75 29.76 8.45
C GLU A 7 -13.19 30.69 7.35
N GLY A 8 -11.88 30.66 7.07
CA GLY A 8 -11.33 31.63 6.11
C GLY A 8 -9.92 31.37 5.61
N ASP A 9 -9.69 30.25 4.92
CA ASP A 9 -8.89 30.21 3.70
C ASP A 9 -9.16 28.85 3.00
N ALA A 10 -9.64 28.86 1.75
CA ALA A 10 -10.02 27.61 1.09
C ALA A 10 -8.78 26.73 0.86
N ILE A 11 -8.90 25.41 1.07
CA ILE A 11 -7.87 24.44 0.68
C ILE A 11 -7.64 24.60 -0.83
N ASN A 12 -6.40 24.91 -1.21
CA ASN A 12 -6.03 25.07 -2.61
C ASN A 12 -5.11 23.92 -3.04
N VAL A 13 -5.41 23.32 -4.19
CA VAL A 13 -4.56 22.30 -4.79
C VAL A 13 -4.07 22.81 -6.14
N ARG A 14 -2.76 22.78 -6.35
CA ARG A 14 -2.11 23.16 -7.60
C ARG A 14 -1.32 21.98 -8.15
N PHE A 15 -1.72 21.48 -9.32
CA PHE A 15 -0.96 20.47 -10.04
C PHE A 15 0.25 21.11 -10.75
N LEU A 16 1.41 20.48 -10.61
CA LEU A 16 2.64 20.86 -11.31
C LEU A 16 2.83 19.99 -12.55
N GLN A 17 2.66 18.68 -12.38
CA GLN A 17 2.73 17.68 -13.45
C GLN A 17 1.73 16.57 -13.14
N ALA A 18 1.05 16.06 -14.16
CA ALA A 18 0.22 14.88 -14.06
C ALA A 18 0.34 14.07 -15.35
N ASP A 19 0.67 12.80 -15.21
CA ASP A 19 0.66 11.80 -16.27
C ASP A 19 -0.03 10.52 -15.77
N ASP A 20 -0.08 9.49 -16.62
CA ASP A 20 -0.80 8.25 -16.32
C ASP A 20 -0.15 7.44 -15.16
N VAL A 21 1.09 7.76 -14.78
CA VAL A 21 1.87 7.03 -13.77
C VAL A 21 2.14 7.87 -12.51
N ARG A 22 2.27 9.20 -12.65
CA ARG A 22 2.65 10.12 -11.58
C ARG A 22 1.81 11.39 -11.55
N ALA A 23 1.51 11.86 -10.35
CA ALA A 23 0.89 13.16 -10.10
C ALA A 23 1.70 13.96 -9.07
N HIS A 24 2.26 15.07 -9.53
CA HIS A 24 2.98 16.06 -8.72
C HIS A 24 2.06 17.26 -8.45
N PHE A 25 1.77 17.54 -7.18
CA PHE A 25 0.89 18.64 -6.81
C PHE A 25 1.25 19.23 -5.46
N ILE A 26 0.80 20.46 -5.24
CA ILE A 26 0.97 21.21 -4.00
C ILE A 26 -0.40 21.38 -3.36
N ILE A 27 -0.50 21.10 -2.07
CA ILE A 27 -1.65 21.47 -1.24
C ILE A 27 -1.28 22.67 -0.39
N GLN A 28 -2.10 23.71 -0.41
CA GLN A 28 -1.97 24.91 0.42
C GLN A 28 -3.14 25.02 1.40
N ASN A 29 -2.93 25.74 2.50
CA ASN A 29 -3.92 25.91 3.57
C ASN A 29 -4.35 24.58 4.18
N PHE A 30 -3.35 23.72 4.41
CA PHE A 30 -3.53 22.41 5.02
C PHE A 30 -2.68 22.30 6.28
N ASN A 31 -2.99 21.36 7.15
CA ASN A 31 -2.21 21.08 8.36
C ASN A 31 -1.37 19.80 8.18
N LEU A 32 -0.23 19.73 8.86
CA LEU A 32 0.72 18.62 8.74
C LEU A 32 0.10 17.27 9.09
N GLU A 33 -0.76 17.23 10.11
CA GLU A 33 -1.39 15.99 10.56
C GLU A 33 -2.35 15.44 9.50
N THR A 34 -3.15 16.29 8.88
CA THR A 34 -4.07 15.85 7.81
C THR A 34 -3.30 15.53 6.53
N ALA A 35 -2.25 16.29 6.20
CA ALA A 35 -1.36 16.00 5.07
C ALA A 35 -0.74 14.59 5.19
N ASN A 36 -0.15 14.30 6.35
CA ASN A 36 0.42 12.98 6.61
C ASN A 36 -0.66 11.89 6.70
N SER A 37 -1.84 12.19 7.25
CA SER A 37 -2.95 11.24 7.30
C SER A 37 -3.41 10.86 5.89
N LEU A 38 -3.59 11.84 5.00
CA LEU A 38 -3.93 11.61 3.60
C LEU A 38 -2.85 10.74 2.91
N ARG A 39 -1.57 11.05 3.12
CA ARG A 39 -0.45 10.23 2.63
C ARG A 39 -0.57 8.77 3.06
N ARG A 40 -0.84 8.52 4.35
CA ARG A 40 -0.96 7.15 4.90
C ARG A 40 -2.16 6.40 4.34
N VAL A 41 -3.29 7.07 4.16
CA VAL A 41 -4.48 6.48 3.54
C VAL A 41 -4.18 6.10 2.09
N MET A 42 -3.56 6.99 1.31
CA MET A 42 -3.18 6.71 -0.09
C MET A 42 -2.23 5.52 -0.24
N LEU A 43 -1.36 5.28 0.75
CA LEU A 43 -0.45 4.14 0.75
C LEU A 43 -1.12 2.80 1.11
N SER A 44 -2.09 2.80 2.02
CA SER A 44 -2.42 1.57 2.75
C SER A 44 -3.90 1.22 2.88
N GLU A 45 -4.81 2.15 2.67
CA GLU A 45 -6.23 1.98 3.00
C GLU A 45 -7.17 2.11 1.80
N ILE A 46 -6.66 2.48 0.63
CA ILE A 46 -7.45 2.48 -0.59
C ILE A 46 -7.71 1.03 -1.02
N PRO A 47 -8.98 0.63 -1.23
CA PRO A 47 -9.32 -0.70 -1.71
C PRO A 47 -8.79 -0.94 -3.13
N THR A 48 -8.21 -2.11 -3.36
CA THR A 48 -7.74 -2.56 -4.67
C THR A 48 -8.08 -4.04 -4.88
N LEU A 49 -7.74 -4.58 -6.05
CA LEU A 49 -7.96 -5.96 -6.43
C LEU A 49 -6.61 -6.65 -6.67
N ALA A 50 -6.39 -7.81 -6.05
CA ALA A 50 -5.20 -8.63 -6.27
C ALA A 50 -5.54 -10.12 -6.15
N ILE A 51 -4.73 -10.99 -6.78
CA ILE A 51 -4.87 -12.44 -6.67
C ILE A 51 -4.59 -12.87 -5.22
N ASP A 52 -5.52 -13.61 -4.64
CA ASP A 52 -5.45 -14.05 -3.24
C ASP A 52 -5.44 -15.56 -3.09
N VAL A 53 -6.29 -16.25 -3.85
CA VAL A 53 -6.37 -17.71 -3.85
C VAL A 53 -5.97 -18.21 -5.22
N VAL A 54 -5.09 -19.22 -5.26
CA VAL A 54 -4.68 -19.87 -6.50
C VAL A 54 -4.94 -21.37 -6.35
N GLU A 55 -5.79 -21.91 -7.20
CA GLU A 55 -6.03 -23.33 -7.36
C GLU A 55 -5.04 -23.86 -8.41
N VAL A 56 -4.06 -24.65 -7.98
CA VAL A 56 -3.06 -25.26 -8.88
C VAL A 56 -3.61 -26.56 -9.44
N LEU A 57 -3.84 -26.63 -10.75
CA LEU A 57 -4.34 -27.82 -11.43
C LEU A 57 -3.21 -28.68 -11.96
N ASP A 58 -2.21 -28.06 -12.59
CA ASP A 58 -0.99 -28.71 -13.04
C ASP A 58 0.18 -27.72 -12.96
N ASN A 59 1.32 -28.18 -12.43
CA ASN A 59 2.56 -27.43 -12.44
C ASN A 59 3.74 -28.39 -12.62
N THR A 60 4.25 -28.46 -13.85
CA THR A 60 5.48 -29.19 -14.19
C THR A 60 6.65 -28.23 -14.45
N SER A 61 6.51 -26.96 -14.06
CA SER A 61 7.57 -25.96 -14.16
C SER A 61 8.68 -26.22 -13.15
N VAL A 62 9.75 -25.41 -13.22
CA VAL A 62 10.88 -25.50 -12.27
C VAL A 62 10.57 -24.80 -10.94
N LEU A 63 9.57 -23.91 -10.92
CA LEU A 63 9.22 -23.15 -9.72
C LEU A 63 8.18 -23.92 -8.90
N ALA A 64 8.39 -23.95 -7.59
CA ALA A 64 7.42 -24.51 -6.65
C ALA A 64 6.10 -23.73 -6.68
N ASP A 65 5.01 -24.40 -6.31
CA ASP A 65 3.64 -23.88 -6.40
C ASP A 65 3.52 -22.56 -5.62
N GLU A 66 3.94 -22.55 -4.36
CA GLU A 66 3.88 -21.38 -3.48
C GLU A 66 4.69 -20.19 -4.02
N PHE A 67 5.77 -20.47 -4.74
CA PHE A 67 6.60 -19.42 -5.34
C PHE A 67 5.85 -18.76 -6.51
N VAL A 68 5.20 -19.54 -7.36
CA VAL A 68 4.39 -18.99 -8.45
C VAL A 68 3.16 -18.28 -7.90
N CYS A 69 2.47 -18.86 -6.91
CA CYS A 69 1.32 -18.24 -6.26
C CYS A 69 1.66 -16.88 -5.64
N HIS A 70 2.81 -16.77 -4.95
CA HIS A 70 3.28 -15.50 -4.42
C HIS A 70 3.51 -14.46 -5.51
N ARG A 71 4.12 -14.86 -6.64
CA ARG A 71 4.34 -13.96 -7.78
C ARG A 71 3.04 -13.52 -8.43
N LEU A 72 2.08 -14.43 -8.60
CA LEU A 72 0.75 -14.12 -9.12
C LEU A 72 0.03 -13.08 -8.24
N GLY A 73 0.16 -13.20 -6.92
CA GLY A 73 -0.39 -12.22 -5.98
C GLY A 73 0.17 -10.80 -6.14
N LEU A 74 1.41 -10.66 -6.62
CA LEU A 74 2.07 -9.36 -6.84
C LEU A 74 1.84 -8.78 -8.24
N ILE A 75 1.11 -9.47 -9.13
CA ILE A 75 0.78 -8.92 -10.44
C ILE A 75 -0.28 -7.84 -10.25
N PRO A 76 0.00 -6.58 -10.63
CA PRO A 76 -0.99 -5.53 -10.54
C PRO A 76 -2.17 -5.82 -11.47
N LEU A 77 -3.37 -5.80 -10.91
CA LEU A 77 -4.62 -5.87 -11.66
C LEU A 77 -5.29 -4.50 -11.68
N CYS A 78 -5.99 -4.20 -12.76
CA CYS A 78 -6.79 -2.99 -12.86
C CYS A 78 -7.93 -3.05 -11.81
N ALA A 79 -7.99 -2.01 -10.97
CA ALA A 79 -8.95 -1.87 -9.89
C ALA A 79 -10.00 -0.79 -10.18
N LYS A 80 -10.15 -0.36 -11.44
CA LYS A 80 -11.20 0.58 -11.85
C LYS A 80 -12.57 -0.02 -11.54
N GLY A 81 -13.40 0.70 -10.78
CA GLY A 81 -14.71 0.23 -10.33
C GLY A 81 -14.67 -0.84 -9.23
N VAL A 82 -13.56 -0.94 -8.46
CA VAL A 82 -13.46 -1.85 -7.30
C VAL A 82 -14.52 -1.58 -6.22
N ASP A 83 -15.10 -0.39 -6.19
CA ASP A 83 -16.21 -0.04 -5.29
C ASP A 83 -17.49 -0.84 -5.57
N GLU A 84 -17.69 -1.31 -6.80
CA GLU A 84 -18.83 -2.16 -7.19
C GLU A 84 -18.66 -3.62 -6.73
N LEU A 85 -17.43 -4.02 -6.39
CA LEU A 85 -17.13 -5.33 -5.84
C LEU A 85 -17.25 -5.30 -4.31
N GLN A 86 -17.98 -6.24 -3.75
CA GLN A 86 -18.06 -6.43 -2.30
C GLN A 86 -16.75 -7.06 -1.78
N TYR A 87 -16.40 -6.79 -0.52
CA TYR A 87 -15.37 -7.59 0.12
C TYR A 87 -15.87 -9.02 0.28
N SER A 88 -15.01 -10.01 0.07
CA SER A 88 -15.41 -11.42 0.17
C SER A 88 -15.88 -11.81 1.58
N ARG A 89 -15.45 -11.09 2.61
CA ARG A 89 -15.90 -11.25 4.00
C ARG A 89 -17.29 -10.67 4.29
N ASP A 90 -17.76 -9.73 3.47
CA ASP A 90 -19.05 -9.06 3.64
C ASP A 90 -20.11 -9.64 2.68
N CYS A 91 -19.75 -10.67 1.91
CA CYS A 91 -20.62 -11.26 0.90
C CYS A 91 -21.31 -12.51 1.44
N ASP A 92 -22.62 -12.63 1.22
CA ASP A 92 -23.46 -13.74 1.71
C ASP A 92 -23.23 -15.10 0.98
N CYS A 93 -22.15 -15.25 0.21
CA CYS A 93 -21.87 -16.45 -0.57
C CYS A 93 -20.93 -17.43 0.16
N ASP A 94 -21.09 -18.73 -0.13
CA ASP A 94 -20.14 -19.75 0.33
C ASP A 94 -18.87 -19.73 -0.53
N GLY A 95 -17.81 -19.09 -0.02
CA GLY A 95 -16.49 -19.05 -0.66
C GLY A 95 -16.28 -17.82 -1.53
N TYR A 96 -16.59 -17.92 -2.83
CA TYR A 96 -16.44 -16.80 -3.77
C TYR A 96 -17.52 -16.84 -4.88
N CYS A 97 -17.94 -15.66 -5.31
CA CYS A 97 -18.89 -15.48 -6.41
C CYS A 97 -18.52 -14.26 -7.27
N ASP A 98 -19.28 -14.03 -8.34
CA ASP A 98 -19.07 -12.92 -9.28
C ASP A 98 -19.29 -11.52 -8.66
N GLN A 99 -19.88 -11.43 -7.45
CA GLN A 99 -20.10 -10.15 -6.75
C GLN A 99 -18.95 -9.77 -5.81
N CYS A 100 -18.09 -10.72 -5.43
CA CYS A 100 -17.03 -10.51 -4.45
C CYS A 100 -15.63 -10.96 -4.91
N SER A 101 -15.52 -11.48 -6.13
CA SER A 101 -14.25 -11.95 -6.69
C SER A 101 -14.20 -11.84 -8.21
N VAL A 102 -12.98 -11.80 -8.76
CA VAL A 102 -12.74 -11.92 -10.21
C VAL A 102 -11.84 -13.14 -10.43
N VAL A 103 -12.27 -14.07 -11.28
CA VAL A 103 -11.54 -15.31 -11.55
C VAL A 103 -10.76 -15.18 -12.85
N LEU A 104 -9.46 -15.44 -12.79
CA LEU A 104 -8.55 -15.53 -13.92
C LEU A 104 -8.03 -16.97 -14.08
N THR A 105 -7.72 -17.38 -15.29
CA THR A 105 -7.04 -18.65 -15.58
C THR A 105 -5.70 -18.39 -16.25
N LEU A 106 -4.72 -19.23 -15.92
CA LEU A 106 -3.41 -19.27 -16.55
C LEU A 106 -3.16 -20.67 -17.07
N ASP A 107 -3.21 -20.84 -18.39
CA ASP A 107 -2.96 -22.11 -19.05
C ASP A 107 -1.85 -21.94 -20.08
N ALA A 108 -0.67 -22.49 -19.81
CA ALA A 108 0.47 -22.42 -20.71
C ALA A 108 1.22 -23.75 -20.78
N LYS A 109 1.56 -24.17 -21.99
CA LYS A 109 2.34 -25.38 -22.26
C LYS A 109 3.37 -25.12 -23.33
N CYS A 110 4.63 -25.44 -23.04
CA CYS A 110 5.73 -25.25 -23.98
C CYS A 110 5.90 -26.49 -24.87
N GLU A 111 5.55 -26.36 -26.15
CA GLU A 111 5.78 -27.43 -27.15
C GLU A 111 7.04 -27.19 -27.98
N SER A 112 7.56 -25.95 -27.97
CA SER A 112 8.76 -25.53 -28.68
C SER A 112 10.05 -26.08 -28.07
N SER A 113 11.14 -26.12 -28.84
CA SER A 113 12.49 -26.38 -28.33
C SER A 113 13.09 -25.18 -27.59
N GLU A 114 12.57 -23.97 -27.83
CA GLU A 114 12.99 -22.74 -27.15
C GLU A 114 12.25 -22.55 -25.82
N ILE A 115 12.87 -21.80 -24.92
CA ILE A 115 12.29 -21.48 -23.61
C ILE A 115 11.09 -20.53 -23.80
N MET A 116 9.90 -20.99 -23.44
CA MET A 116 8.69 -20.17 -23.45
C MET A 116 8.64 -19.33 -22.17
N LYS A 117 8.47 -18.02 -22.32
CA LYS A 117 8.22 -17.11 -21.19
C LYS A 117 6.72 -16.92 -21.07
N VAL A 118 6.18 -17.14 -19.88
CA VAL A 118 4.78 -16.89 -19.53
C VAL A 118 4.71 -15.55 -18.82
N PHE A 119 3.81 -14.68 -19.26
CA PHE A 119 3.68 -13.30 -18.78
C PHE A 119 2.26 -13.00 -18.26
N ALA A 120 2.11 -11.84 -17.64
CA ALA A 120 0.83 -11.37 -17.12
C ALA A 120 -0.25 -11.25 -18.20
N ARG A 121 0.09 -10.93 -19.45
CA ARG A 121 -0.87 -10.93 -20.57
C ARG A 121 -1.52 -12.29 -20.85
N ASP A 122 -0.90 -13.38 -20.42
CA ASP A 122 -1.39 -14.73 -20.66
C ASP A 122 -2.47 -15.13 -19.64
N LEU A 123 -2.73 -14.28 -18.62
CA LEU A 123 -3.86 -14.42 -17.71
C LEU A 123 -5.16 -14.01 -18.40
N VAL A 124 -6.15 -14.89 -18.38
CA VAL A 124 -7.46 -14.65 -19.00
C VAL A 124 -8.52 -14.55 -17.91
N VAL A 125 -9.30 -13.47 -17.93
CA VAL A 125 -10.44 -13.32 -17.01
C VAL A 125 -11.59 -14.21 -17.51
N THR A 126 -12.07 -15.10 -16.63
CA THR A 126 -13.12 -16.08 -16.96
C THR A 126 -14.44 -15.85 -16.24
N SER A 127 -14.45 -15.08 -15.14
CA SER A 127 -15.69 -14.79 -14.41
C SER A 127 -16.46 -13.63 -15.03
N ASN A 128 -17.74 -13.50 -14.65
CA ASN A 128 -18.45 -12.26 -14.88
C ASN A 128 -17.87 -11.17 -13.97
N ARG A 129 -17.88 -9.92 -14.42
CA ARG A 129 -17.31 -8.79 -13.69
C ARG A 129 -18.14 -7.53 -13.90
N PRO A 130 -18.18 -6.61 -12.91
CA PRO A 130 -18.98 -5.39 -13.00
C PRO A 130 -18.64 -4.51 -14.22
N ASN A 131 -17.36 -4.45 -14.59
CA ASN A 131 -16.89 -3.73 -15.76
C ASN A 131 -15.78 -4.49 -16.51
N GLU A 132 -15.54 -4.14 -17.77
CA GLU A 132 -14.56 -4.83 -18.64
C GLU A 132 -13.10 -4.61 -18.22
N PHE A 133 -12.81 -3.61 -17.39
CA PHE A 133 -11.44 -3.28 -16.99
C PHE A 133 -11.00 -4.03 -15.73
N LEU A 134 -11.92 -4.24 -14.79
CA LEU A 134 -11.65 -4.79 -13.47
C LEU A 134 -11.03 -6.20 -13.58
N GLY A 135 -9.87 -6.37 -12.96
CA GLY A 135 -9.13 -7.63 -12.98
C GLY A 135 -8.27 -7.85 -14.22
N ASN A 136 -8.26 -6.96 -15.21
CA ASN A 136 -7.28 -7.06 -16.29
C ASN A 136 -5.87 -6.84 -15.72
N PRO A 137 -4.87 -7.68 -16.09
CA PRO A 137 -3.49 -7.44 -15.73
C PRO A 137 -3.01 -6.09 -16.27
N VAL A 138 -2.29 -5.34 -15.45
CA VAL A 138 -1.70 -4.05 -15.84
C VAL A 138 -0.44 -4.32 -16.67
N ILE A 139 -0.38 -3.71 -17.85
CA ILE A 139 0.69 -3.88 -18.84
C ILE A 139 1.17 -2.49 -19.23
N LEU A 140 2.39 -2.14 -18.82
CA LEU A 140 3.02 -0.84 -19.06
C LEU A 140 4.32 -0.93 -19.88
N ASP A 141 4.82 -2.15 -20.11
CA ASP A 141 6.04 -2.35 -20.89
C ASP A 141 5.81 -2.07 -22.38
N PRO A 142 6.83 -1.52 -23.09
CA PRO A 142 6.71 -1.23 -24.51
C PRO A 142 6.40 -2.44 -25.38
N GLU A 143 6.79 -3.65 -24.94
CA GLU A 143 6.53 -4.90 -25.65
C GLU A 143 5.11 -5.48 -25.45
N GLY A 144 4.31 -4.89 -24.55
CA GLY A 144 2.94 -5.32 -24.27
C GLY A 144 2.84 -6.74 -23.68
N GLN A 145 3.82 -7.15 -22.88
CA GLN A 145 3.92 -8.48 -22.28
C GLN A 145 3.38 -8.51 -20.84
N GLY A 146 3.66 -7.47 -20.07
CA GLY A 146 3.43 -7.39 -18.64
C GLY A 146 4.48 -8.17 -17.84
N SER A 147 4.21 -8.36 -16.55
CA SER A 147 5.11 -9.03 -15.62
C SER A 147 5.40 -10.49 -16.03
N CYS A 148 6.67 -10.90 -16.08
CA CYS A 148 7.03 -12.29 -16.37
C CYS A 148 6.73 -13.20 -15.16
N ILE A 149 5.90 -14.22 -15.33
CA ILE A 149 5.42 -15.11 -14.26
C ILE A 149 6.35 -16.31 -14.08
N VAL A 150 6.65 -17.02 -15.18
CA VAL A 150 7.48 -18.23 -15.16
C VAL A 150 8.10 -18.46 -16.54
N LYS A 151 9.17 -19.26 -16.59
CA LYS A 151 9.77 -19.74 -17.84
C LYS A 151 9.60 -21.25 -17.90
N LEU A 152 9.08 -21.73 -19.03
CA LEU A 152 8.82 -23.14 -19.29
C LEU A 152 9.81 -23.64 -20.35
N ASN A 153 10.36 -24.83 -20.10
CA ASN A 153 11.12 -25.60 -21.07
C ASN A 153 10.21 -26.60 -21.80
N ARG A 154 10.69 -27.18 -22.89
CA ARG A 154 9.93 -28.14 -23.71
C ARG A 154 9.29 -29.24 -22.88
N GLY A 155 7.98 -29.39 -23.02
CA GLY A 155 7.17 -30.39 -22.32
C GLY A 155 6.64 -29.96 -20.96
N GLN A 156 7.08 -28.82 -20.41
CA GLN A 156 6.53 -28.27 -19.18
C GLN A 156 5.23 -27.50 -19.46
N ALA A 157 4.33 -27.58 -18.49
CA ALA A 157 3.02 -26.97 -18.48
C ALA A 157 2.70 -26.38 -17.11
N ILE A 158 1.84 -25.37 -17.12
CA ILE A 158 1.25 -24.75 -15.94
C ILE A 158 -0.23 -24.49 -16.23
N SER A 159 -1.09 -24.91 -15.30
CA SER A 159 -2.53 -24.67 -15.32
C SER A 159 -2.95 -24.25 -13.92
N MET A 160 -3.39 -23.00 -13.79
CA MET A 160 -3.75 -22.40 -12.51
C MET A 160 -5.02 -21.58 -12.65
N ARG A 161 -5.89 -21.66 -11.66
CA ARG A 161 -7.08 -20.83 -11.53
C ARG A 161 -6.90 -19.85 -10.38
N CYS A 162 -6.87 -18.57 -10.69
CA CYS A 162 -6.54 -17.47 -9.81
C CYS A 162 -7.80 -16.71 -9.43
N ILE A 163 -8.09 -16.57 -8.15
CA ILE A 163 -9.24 -15.84 -7.64
C ILE A 163 -8.72 -14.56 -7.01
N ALA A 164 -9.04 -13.43 -7.65
CA ALA A 164 -8.72 -12.11 -7.16
C ALA A 164 -9.82 -11.57 -6.25
N LYS A 165 -9.40 -10.99 -5.13
CA LYS A 165 -10.30 -10.45 -4.09
C LYS A 165 -9.98 -8.99 -3.83
N LYS A 166 -11.01 -8.26 -3.41
CA LYS A 166 -10.89 -6.89 -2.92
C LYS A 166 -10.16 -6.90 -1.57
N GLY A 167 -9.18 -6.02 -1.41
CA GLY A 167 -8.38 -5.91 -0.19
C GLY A 167 -7.72 -4.54 -0.06
N ILE A 168 -7.02 -4.32 1.04
CA ILE A 168 -6.27 -3.09 1.34
C ILE A 168 -4.82 -3.42 1.72
N ALA A 169 -3.90 -2.49 1.48
CA ALA A 169 -2.48 -2.75 1.69
C ALA A 169 -2.09 -3.05 3.15
N LYS A 170 -2.92 -2.66 4.12
CA LYS A 170 -2.75 -3.06 5.53
C LYS A 170 -2.83 -4.56 5.76
N GLU A 171 -3.65 -5.27 4.99
CA GLU A 171 -3.76 -6.73 5.08
C GLU A 171 -2.54 -7.38 4.43
N HIS A 172 -2.14 -6.90 3.25
CA HIS A 172 -0.92 -7.32 2.55
C HIS A 172 -0.50 -6.27 1.52
N ALA A 173 0.81 -6.02 1.39
CA ALA A 173 1.37 -5.01 0.47
C ALA A 173 0.98 -5.19 -1.01
N LYS A 174 0.50 -6.38 -1.41
CA LYS A 174 0.01 -6.67 -2.77
C LYS A 174 -1.20 -5.81 -3.19
N TRP A 175 -1.94 -5.29 -2.21
CA TRP A 175 -3.08 -4.40 -2.42
C TRP A 175 -2.69 -2.91 -2.36
N ALA A 176 -1.41 -2.56 -2.33
CA ALA A 176 -0.98 -1.16 -2.41
C ALA A 176 -1.27 -0.61 -3.83
N PRO A 177 -2.08 0.44 -3.99
CA PRO A 177 -2.30 1.05 -5.31
C PRO A 177 -1.14 1.95 -5.73
N SER A 178 -0.42 2.52 -4.76
CA SER A 178 0.69 3.44 -4.96
C SER A 178 2.03 2.72 -4.77
N ALA A 179 3.01 3.09 -5.60
CA ALA A 179 4.38 2.59 -5.48
C ALA A 179 5.14 3.38 -4.42
N ALA A 180 5.19 4.70 -4.60
CA ALA A 180 5.79 5.65 -3.69
C ALA A 180 4.94 6.92 -3.62
N ILE A 181 4.97 7.57 -2.46
CA ILE A 181 4.40 8.90 -2.28
C ILE A 181 5.48 9.81 -1.70
N GLY A 182 6.06 10.62 -2.57
CA GLY A 182 6.94 11.72 -2.19
C GLY A 182 6.16 12.76 -1.40
N PHE A 183 6.78 13.24 -0.34
CA PHE A 183 6.16 14.15 0.62
C PHE A 183 7.23 15.06 1.19
N GLU A 184 7.04 16.36 1.02
CA GLU A 184 7.93 17.40 1.51
C GLU A 184 7.13 18.63 1.94
N TYR A 185 7.64 19.35 2.92
CA TYR A 185 7.19 20.68 3.31
C TYR A 185 8.42 21.47 3.78
N ASP A 186 8.34 22.80 3.73
CA ASP A 186 9.41 23.70 4.17
C ASP A 186 10.81 23.34 3.59
N PRO A 187 10.98 23.34 2.25
CA PRO A 187 12.23 22.95 1.60
C PRO A 187 13.43 23.84 1.98
N ALA A 188 13.18 25.07 2.43
CA ALA A 188 14.21 26.00 2.88
C ALA A 188 14.47 25.94 4.41
N ASN A 189 13.84 25.00 5.12
CA ASN A 189 13.95 24.82 6.57
C ASN A 189 13.73 26.11 7.39
N LYS A 190 12.76 26.94 6.98
CA LYS A 190 12.36 28.18 7.66
C LYS A 190 11.85 27.90 9.07
N LEU A 191 11.16 26.78 9.25
CA LEU A 191 10.59 26.33 10.53
C LEU A 191 11.63 25.67 11.43
N ARG A 192 12.83 25.36 10.91
CA ARG A 192 13.91 24.69 11.65
C ARG A 192 13.46 23.36 12.27
N HIS A 193 12.59 22.64 11.57
CA HIS A 193 12.19 21.28 11.97
C HIS A 193 13.33 20.27 11.80
N LEU A 194 14.31 20.60 10.96
CA LEU A 194 15.53 19.82 10.78
C LEU A 194 16.73 20.62 11.29
N ASP A 195 17.67 19.93 11.94
CA ASP A 195 19.02 20.45 12.18
C ASP A 195 19.95 19.73 11.20
N TYR A 196 20.47 20.49 10.21
CA TYR A 196 21.30 19.92 9.17
C TYR A 196 22.62 19.46 9.76
N TRP A 197 22.99 18.21 9.51
CA TRP A 197 24.35 17.74 9.80
C TRP A 197 25.31 18.30 8.74
N TYR A 198 26.48 18.80 9.15
CA TYR A 198 27.51 19.27 8.21
C TYR A 198 28.89 19.12 8.82
N GLU A 199 29.92 19.10 7.96
CA GLU A 199 31.33 19.09 8.37
C GLU A 199 31.89 20.53 8.40
N ASP A 200 31.66 21.27 7.32
CA ASP A 200 32.19 22.63 7.12
C ASP A 200 31.05 23.65 7.05
N ASN A 201 30.10 23.47 6.13
CA ASN A 201 29.00 24.41 5.90
C ASN A 201 27.75 23.70 5.35
N ALA A 202 26.67 23.72 6.13
CA ALA A 202 25.40 23.12 5.75
C ALA A 202 24.87 23.60 4.40
N LYS A 203 25.05 24.87 4.04
CA LYS A 203 24.54 25.44 2.78
C LYS A 203 25.25 24.90 1.54
N ASP A 204 26.51 24.50 1.68
CA ASP A 204 27.32 23.99 0.57
C ASP A 204 27.19 22.46 0.45
N GLU A 205 26.88 21.78 1.55
CA GLU A 205 26.80 20.31 1.64
C GLU A 205 25.42 19.74 1.29
N TRP A 206 24.34 20.43 1.65
CA TRP A 206 22.97 19.96 1.39
C TRP A 206 22.45 20.43 0.04
N PRO A 207 22.00 19.53 -0.85
CA PRO A 207 21.38 19.91 -2.10
C PRO A 207 20.11 20.73 -1.86
N VAL A 208 19.97 21.80 -2.63
CA VAL A 208 18.86 22.75 -2.53
C VAL A 208 17.95 22.61 -3.75
N ASP A 209 16.65 22.46 -3.53
CA ASP A 209 15.63 22.53 -4.59
C ASP A 209 15.10 23.96 -4.71
N GLU A 210 15.78 24.77 -5.53
CA GLU A 210 15.41 26.17 -5.76
C GLU A 210 13.99 26.34 -6.30
N GLU A 211 13.47 25.37 -7.07
CA GLU A 211 12.12 25.44 -7.62
C GLU A 211 11.08 25.31 -6.50
N ARG A 212 11.20 24.29 -5.65
CA ARG A 212 10.30 24.10 -4.50
C ARG A 212 10.40 25.23 -3.49
N ILE A 213 11.61 25.74 -3.24
CA ILE A 213 11.82 26.90 -2.36
C ILE A 213 11.08 28.13 -2.89
N ASN A 214 11.19 28.43 -4.19
CA ASN A 214 10.47 29.55 -4.78
C ASN A 214 8.94 29.36 -4.72
N LEU A 215 8.45 28.13 -4.89
CA LEU A 215 7.04 27.79 -4.73
C LEU A 215 6.54 27.91 -3.29
N ASP A 216 7.43 27.82 -2.29
CA ASP A 216 7.15 28.02 -0.86
C ASP A 216 7.58 29.41 -0.33
N GLY A 217 7.65 30.40 -1.22
CA GLY A 217 7.90 31.79 -0.84
C GLY A 217 9.37 32.15 -0.63
N GLY A 218 10.30 31.42 -1.23
CA GLY A 218 11.72 31.77 -1.33
C GLY A 218 12.56 31.36 -0.13
N HIS A 219 13.85 31.73 -0.13
CA HIS A 219 14.78 31.50 0.98
C HIS A 219 14.40 32.34 2.23
N PRO A 220 14.78 31.89 3.44
CA PRO A 220 14.65 32.72 4.64
C PRO A 220 15.49 33.99 4.54
N ASN A 221 14.94 35.13 4.97
CA ASN A 221 15.69 36.37 5.12
C ASN A 221 16.57 36.27 6.38
N GLU A 222 17.89 36.39 6.24
CA GLU A 222 18.83 36.25 7.37
C GLU A 222 18.69 37.36 8.42
N ASP A 223 18.17 38.52 8.03
CA ASP A 223 17.96 39.68 8.90
C ASP A 223 16.66 39.58 9.72
N GLU A 224 15.74 38.69 9.35
CA GLU A 224 14.46 38.54 10.05
C GLU A 224 14.60 37.59 11.26
N PRO A 225 13.99 37.92 12.40
CA PRO A 225 13.97 37.02 13.54
C PRO A 225 13.18 35.76 13.20
N PHE A 226 13.59 34.62 13.79
CA PHE A 226 12.88 33.36 13.63
C PHE A 226 11.44 33.47 14.14
N ASP A 227 10.48 33.03 13.32
CA ASP A 227 9.07 33.00 13.66
C ASP A 227 8.72 31.70 14.38
N TYR A 228 8.53 31.79 15.70
CA TYR A 228 8.17 30.64 16.54
C TYR A 228 6.69 30.25 16.42
N ASP A 229 5.84 31.11 15.87
CA ASP A 229 4.41 30.87 15.70
C ASP A 229 4.09 30.33 14.29
N ALA A 230 5.09 30.28 13.40
CA ALA A 230 4.94 29.75 12.05
C ALA A 230 4.59 28.25 12.06
N ALA A 231 3.67 27.86 11.18
CA ALA A 231 3.23 26.48 11.00
C ALA A 231 3.36 26.06 9.53
N PRO A 232 3.60 24.77 9.26
CA PRO A 232 3.64 24.26 7.89
C PRO A 232 2.23 24.30 7.28
N THR A 233 2.07 25.07 6.21
CA THR A 233 0.77 25.26 5.53
C THR A 233 0.76 24.77 4.08
N ARG A 234 1.94 24.49 3.52
CA ARG A 234 2.12 24.03 2.13
C ARG A 234 2.85 22.69 2.10
N PHE A 235 2.33 21.76 1.30
CA PHE A 235 2.85 20.40 1.20
C PHE A 235 2.99 20.00 -0.26
N PHE A 236 4.17 19.49 -0.61
CA PHE A 236 4.49 18.96 -1.92
C PHE A 236 4.25 17.44 -1.91
N PHE A 237 3.36 16.99 -2.79
CA PHE A 237 3.06 15.58 -3.00
C PHE A 237 3.55 15.14 -4.38
N ASP A 238 4.09 13.93 -4.42
CA ASP A 238 4.44 13.20 -5.65
C ASP A 238 3.88 11.79 -5.51
N VAL A 239 2.72 11.54 -6.13
CA VAL A 239 2.02 10.25 -6.04
C VAL A 239 2.32 9.44 -7.28
N GLU A 240 2.96 8.28 -7.09
CA GLU A 240 3.25 7.31 -8.15
C GLU A 240 2.36 6.08 -8.03
N THR A 241 1.69 5.68 -9.11
CA THR A 241 0.85 4.47 -9.15
C THR A 241 1.63 3.22 -9.55
N VAL A 242 1.20 2.06 -9.05
CA VAL A 242 1.62 0.74 -9.57
C VAL A 242 0.90 0.43 -10.90
N GLY A 243 -0.13 1.20 -11.26
CA GLY A 243 -0.90 1.14 -12.50
C GLY A 243 -2.27 0.46 -12.37
N GLY A 244 -2.60 -0.10 -11.19
CA GLY A 244 -3.94 -0.66 -10.92
C GLY A 244 -5.04 0.41 -10.85
N LEU A 245 -4.69 1.61 -10.39
CA LEU A 245 -5.53 2.81 -10.36
C LEU A 245 -4.75 3.98 -10.96
N GLU A 246 -5.43 4.96 -11.53
CA GLU A 246 -4.78 6.19 -12.00
C GLU A 246 -4.39 7.09 -10.81
N PRO A 247 -3.33 7.92 -10.90
CA PRO A 247 -2.88 8.75 -9.78
C PRO A 247 -3.97 9.68 -9.22
N ASP A 248 -4.82 10.23 -10.08
CA ASP A 248 -5.96 11.08 -9.67
C ASP A 248 -6.99 10.27 -8.87
N GLN A 249 -7.26 9.03 -9.26
CA GLN A 249 -8.15 8.13 -8.54
C GLN A 249 -7.59 7.78 -7.17
N ILE A 250 -6.28 7.58 -7.05
CA ILE A 250 -5.61 7.34 -5.76
C ILE A 250 -5.82 8.54 -4.82
N VAL A 251 -5.62 9.76 -5.31
CA VAL A 251 -5.83 10.96 -4.49
C VAL A 251 -7.30 11.10 -4.07
N ASN A 252 -8.22 10.98 -5.03
CA ASN A 252 -9.66 11.11 -4.76
C ASN A 252 -10.18 10.03 -3.80
N GLN A 253 -9.81 8.76 -4.02
CA GLN A 253 -10.19 7.66 -3.14
C GLN A 253 -9.52 7.76 -1.77
N GLY A 254 -8.30 8.29 -1.69
CA GLY A 254 -7.65 8.61 -0.43
C GLY A 254 -8.44 9.61 0.41
N ILE A 255 -8.92 10.70 -0.22
CA ILE A 255 -9.75 11.70 0.44
C ILE A 255 -11.08 11.08 0.89
N LEU A 256 -11.76 10.36 0.00
CA LEU A 256 -13.05 9.72 0.32
C LEU A 256 -12.93 8.70 1.45
N THR A 257 -11.87 7.88 1.45
CA THR A 257 -11.62 6.89 2.49
C THR A 257 -11.37 7.56 3.84
N LEU A 258 -10.59 8.65 3.86
CA LEU A 258 -10.34 9.41 5.07
C LEU A 258 -11.63 10.06 5.62
N GLN A 259 -12.46 10.63 4.75
CA GLN A 259 -13.76 11.21 5.11
C GLN A 259 -14.73 10.15 5.67
N ARG A 260 -14.83 8.98 5.02
CA ARG A 260 -15.66 7.86 5.49
C ARG A 260 -15.26 7.43 6.90
N LYS A 261 -13.96 7.32 7.18
CA LYS A 261 -13.46 6.96 8.51
C LYS A 261 -13.83 8.00 9.57
N LEU A 262 -13.72 9.29 9.27
CA LEU A 262 -14.14 10.35 10.19
C LEU A 262 -15.66 10.32 10.43
N ALA A 263 -16.45 10.09 9.37
CA ALA A 263 -17.90 9.98 9.48
C ALA A 263 -18.33 8.80 10.37
N LEU A 264 -17.64 7.66 10.30
CA LEU A 264 -17.89 6.51 11.17
C LEU A 264 -17.68 6.86 12.64
N VAL A 265 -16.56 7.50 12.98
CA VAL A 265 -16.28 7.94 14.37
C VAL A 265 -17.36 8.90 14.87
N ILE A 266 -17.81 9.84 14.03
CA ILE A 266 -18.90 10.77 14.40
C ILE A 266 -20.21 10.00 14.62
N ASN A 267 -20.52 9.02 13.78
CA ASN A 267 -21.74 8.21 13.91
C ASN A 267 -21.74 7.41 15.23
N GLU A 268 -20.65 6.72 15.52
CA GLU A 268 -20.47 5.97 16.78
C GLU A 268 -20.61 6.87 18.02
N LEU A 269 -20.04 8.08 17.98
CA LEU A 269 -20.09 9.01 19.10
C LEU A 269 -21.47 9.66 19.30
N THR A 270 -22.23 9.88 18.21
CA THR A 270 -23.54 10.54 18.26
C THR A 270 -24.69 9.59 18.55
N GLY A 271 -24.46 8.27 18.47
CA GLY A 271 -25.46 7.25 18.83
C GLY A 271 -26.70 7.25 17.92
N GLN A 272 -26.63 7.88 16.74
CA GLN A 272 -27.72 7.92 15.74
C GLN A 272 -27.65 6.77 14.73
N GLY A 273 -26.88 5.73 15.00
CA GLY A 273 -26.80 4.55 14.13
C GLY A 273 -27.98 3.60 14.31
N GLU A 274 -29.08 3.85 13.59
CA GLU A 274 -29.94 2.74 13.15
C GLU A 274 -29.12 1.89 12.16
N GLY A 275 -28.72 0.69 12.62
CA GLY A 275 -28.37 -0.52 11.86
C GLY A 275 -28.06 -0.42 10.36
N HIS A 276 -27.05 0.37 9.96
CA HIS A 276 -26.40 0.18 8.67
C HIS A 276 -25.06 -0.52 8.90
N GLU A 277 -25.09 -1.84 8.71
CA GLU A 277 -23.94 -2.75 8.67
C GLU A 277 -23.03 -2.43 7.47
N GLN A 278 -22.32 -1.30 7.52
CA GLN A 278 -21.03 -1.17 6.84
C GLN A 278 -19.98 -1.06 7.93
N GLU A 279 -19.77 -2.19 8.60
CA GLU A 279 -18.71 -2.40 9.55
C GLU A 279 -17.39 -2.35 8.77
N PHE A 280 -16.78 -1.17 8.66
CA PHE A 280 -15.40 -1.06 8.23
C PHE A 280 -14.53 -1.50 9.42
N ASP A 281 -14.52 -2.80 9.69
CA ASP A 281 -13.63 -3.42 10.67
C ASP A 281 -12.21 -3.16 10.18
N GLY A 282 -11.58 -2.14 10.76
CA GLY A 282 -10.27 -1.69 10.34
C GLY A 282 -9.29 -2.83 10.51
N ALA A 283 -8.59 -3.21 9.43
CA ALA A 283 -7.57 -4.27 9.37
C ALA A 283 -7.20 -4.88 10.73
N GLN A 284 -7.95 -5.88 11.16
CA GLN A 284 -7.53 -6.74 12.25
C GLN A 284 -6.33 -7.54 11.75
N SER A 285 -5.33 -7.73 12.61
CA SER A 285 -4.23 -8.67 12.35
C SER A 285 -4.85 -10.03 11.95
N PRO A 286 -4.27 -10.83 11.04
CA PRO A 286 -4.90 -12.06 10.58
C PRO A 286 -5.26 -12.96 11.77
N THR A 287 -6.54 -13.01 12.12
CA THR A 287 -7.07 -13.95 13.10
C THR A 287 -7.52 -15.17 12.33
N MET A 288 -6.87 -16.30 12.58
CA MET A 288 -7.33 -17.60 12.10
C MET A 288 -8.68 -17.90 12.78
N ASP A 289 -9.73 -18.04 11.98
CA ASP A 289 -11.05 -18.58 12.36
C ASP A 289 -11.88 -17.84 13.43
N GLY A 290 -11.91 -16.51 13.43
CA GLY A 290 -13.02 -15.76 14.05
C GLY A 290 -13.27 -16.01 15.55
N VAL A 291 -12.25 -16.43 16.31
CA VAL A 291 -12.36 -16.60 17.77
C VAL A 291 -11.71 -15.43 18.47
N ALA A 292 -12.53 -14.62 19.15
CA ALA A 292 -12.08 -13.57 20.06
C ALA A 292 -11.14 -14.17 21.12
N TYR A 293 -9.85 -13.79 21.09
CA TYR A 293 -8.86 -14.19 22.08
C TYR A 293 -8.99 -13.36 23.37
N GLY A 294 -10.15 -13.48 24.02
CA GLY A 294 -10.31 -13.17 25.44
C GLY A 294 -9.84 -14.36 26.27
N GLY A 295 -8.54 -14.60 26.31
CA GLY A 295 -7.97 -15.75 27.02
C GLY A 295 -6.48 -15.63 27.22
N ASN A 296 -6.04 -15.78 28.47
CA ASN A 296 -4.66 -15.72 28.96
C ASN A 296 -3.62 -16.24 27.95
N ASP A 297 -2.67 -15.36 27.64
CA ASP A 297 -1.47 -15.61 26.86
C ASP A 297 -0.69 -16.82 27.42
N ALA A 298 -0.72 -17.92 26.66
CA ALA A 298 0.23 -19.01 26.76
C ALA A 298 0.86 -19.17 25.37
N GLY A 299 2.04 -18.55 25.22
CA GLY A 299 2.76 -18.43 23.96
C GLY A 299 2.83 -19.73 23.14
N TYR A 300 2.60 -19.58 21.84
CA TYR A 300 2.74 -20.65 20.86
C TYR A 300 4.19 -21.14 20.78
N ASN A 301 4.38 -22.44 21.06
CA ASN A 301 5.62 -23.16 20.85
C ASN A 301 5.57 -23.79 19.44
N THR A 302 6.50 -23.43 18.56
CA THR A 302 6.60 -24.03 17.22
C THR A 302 7.25 -25.42 17.31
N SER A 303 6.62 -26.43 16.70
CA SER A 303 7.06 -27.84 16.74
C SER A 303 8.21 -28.16 15.76
N TYR A 304 9.13 -27.23 15.49
CA TYR A 304 10.32 -27.52 14.68
C TYR A 304 11.55 -27.71 15.58
N GLY A 305 11.62 -28.88 16.19
CA GLY A 305 12.74 -29.31 17.02
C GLY A 305 12.95 -30.80 16.91
N ASN A 306 13.20 -31.30 15.70
CA ASN A 306 13.64 -32.68 15.55
C ASN A 306 15.05 -32.80 16.14
N ALA A 307 15.17 -33.69 17.12
CA ALA A 307 16.37 -33.92 17.90
C ALA A 307 17.52 -34.40 17.02
N SER A 308 18.69 -33.77 17.13
CA SER A 308 19.95 -34.33 16.67
C SER A 308 20.46 -35.37 17.68
N ALA A 309 21.06 -36.44 17.17
CA ALA A 309 21.45 -37.65 17.92
C ALA A 309 22.68 -37.50 18.84
N TRP A 310 23.05 -36.28 19.26
CA TRP A 310 24.11 -36.04 20.22
C TRP A 310 23.61 -35.04 21.27
N GLY A 311 23.32 -35.54 22.46
CA GLY A 311 22.49 -34.89 23.47
C GLY A 311 23.05 -33.65 24.15
N GLY A 312 22.15 -32.96 24.87
CA GLY A 312 22.46 -31.96 25.89
C GLY A 312 21.51 -30.76 25.88
N ALA A 313 20.41 -30.83 26.64
CA ALA A 313 19.48 -29.72 26.84
C ALA A 313 19.92 -28.81 28.00
N ALA A 314 20.08 -27.52 27.73
CA ALA A 314 19.87 -26.34 28.59
C ALA A 314 20.22 -25.12 27.73
N GLY A 315 19.39 -24.11 27.45
CA GLY A 315 18.25 -23.57 28.18
C GLY A 315 18.52 -22.09 28.44
N VAL A 316 18.53 -21.23 27.40
CA VAL A 316 18.52 -19.76 27.52
C VAL A 316 17.83 -19.16 26.29
N GLY A 317 16.51 -18.97 26.37
CA GLY A 317 15.77 -18.09 25.47
C GLY A 317 15.72 -16.69 26.09
N GLY A 318 16.52 -15.76 25.58
CA GLY A 318 16.50 -14.36 25.99
C GLY A 318 15.46 -13.58 25.21
N THR A 319 14.40 -13.14 25.89
CA THR A 319 13.49 -12.09 25.42
C THR A 319 14.15 -10.72 25.65
N THR A 320 14.20 -9.87 24.62
CA THR A 320 14.55 -8.45 24.79
C THR A 320 13.26 -7.63 24.92
N PRO A 321 13.01 -6.97 26.07
CA PRO A 321 11.91 -6.01 26.22
C PRO A 321 12.19 -4.72 25.43
N TYR A 322 11.13 -4.14 24.90
CA TYR A 322 11.11 -2.85 24.21
C TYR A 322 11.57 -1.74 25.18
N GLY A 323 12.57 -0.92 24.80
CA GLY A 323 12.95 0.30 25.54
C GLY A 323 14.34 0.39 26.18
N ALA A 324 15.33 -0.43 25.77
CA ALA A 324 16.71 -0.26 26.23
C ALA A 324 17.68 -0.01 25.05
N THR A 325 18.25 1.19 24.98
CA THR A 325 19.38 1.50 24.09
C THR A 325 20.70 1.01 24.71
N PRO A 326 21.61 0.36 23.94
CA PRO A 326 22.80 -0.28 24.50
C PRO A 326 24.04 0.62 24.43
N TYR A 327 23.95 1.89 24.83
CA TYR A 327 25.12 2.76 24.99
C TYR A 327 25.14 3.41 26.37
N GLY A 328 25.93 2.83 27.25
CA GLY A 328 26.13 3.30 28.61
C GLY A 328 27.07 2.37 29.38
N GLY A 329 28.37 2.44 29.09
CA GLY A 329 29.38 1.64 29.77
C GLY A 329 30.79 2.13 29.51
N GLN A 330 31.29 2.96 30.43
CA GLN A 330 32.69 3.16 30.83
C GLN A 330 33.75 3.32 29.72
N TRP A 331 34.18 4.55 29.47
CA TRP A 331 35.53 5.09 29.77
C TRP A 331 35.42 6.60 29.98
#